data_AF-A0A7X3V911-F1
#
_entry.id   AF-A0A7X3V911-F1
#
_cell.length_a   1.000
_cell.length_b   1.000
_cell.length_c   1.000
_cell.angle_alpha   90.00
_cell.angle_beta   90.00
_cell.angle_gamma   90.00
#
_symmetry.space_group_name_H-M   'P 1'
#
loop_
_entity.id
_entity.type
_entity.pdbx_description
1 polymer ?
#
loop_
_entity_poly.entity_id
_entity_poly.type
_entity_poly.pdbx_seq_one_letter_code
_entity_poly.pdbx_strand_id
1 'polypeptide(L)'
;MRAETCEGALLRQLAETPLADRLELAALSGWSHGAAYAATGRLEEAGLAASLSHATELIPPTRRFLLTDAGLRRLAPGEGMGEEELLRMRPVSRHWRRLLLERLDALAVIYRLTAALASCAHPLRLRWYRAAPLDAAIAVPGGPVAGIVRQGLASERTGFSRRLRRLFEGPLPGVLLLILPDELRLRHARRLLGGAPLPAFLALEREVVLADESDRIWRLPSLPGRITVAEAVRLGGQRGVAPVETRPLRAALPGDAIPKHLLAPSRLKPAEKRALDLLLDWPWLTLEDLAGLLGVSGARASRLVLRLEALALAARVPVSGCSRLALTDSGLSLVAHRDRVSAGALRKRWSAAAVEPAEPLAWRNVRGSRSRQLLRHLTHTAAVHGFVAALMRQARARGWDVAQVDPPHRASRYFRHGEGLHSVRPDAFGLLRREGRARPFFLEWERRAVRPRTMADRLGPYLRYYSTSRPIDDHGVRPNVLVVLHDDLSESRFLRVARTEMERTGVQVPLCVSYEAALEDEGPLGRAWRTTGEGAFATALPGPPFATHEGAKP
;
A
#
# COMPACT_ATOMS: atom_id res chain seq x y z
N MET A 1 39.60 -11.25 -27.25
CA MET A 1 38.33 -10.65 -26.79
C MET A 1 38.01 -9.46 -27.70
N ARG A 2 36.94 -9.50 -28.48
CA ARG A 2 36.47 -8.31 -29.19
C ARG A 2 35.92 -7.33 -28.16
N ALA A 3 36.28 -6.05 -28.25
CA ALA A 3 35.73 -5.02 -27.38
C ALA A 3 34.20 -5.04 -27.53
N GLU A 4 33.48 -5.26 -26.42
CA GLU A 4 32.03 -5.23 -26.43
C GLU A 4 31.58 -3.81 -26.79
N THR A 5 30.83 -3.67 -27.88
CA THR A 5 30.23 -2.39 -28.25
C THR A 5 29.28 -1.95 -27.13
N CYS A 6 29.20 -0.65 -26.85
CA CYS A 6 28.21 -0.12 -25.89
C CYS A 6 26.79 -0.63 -26.20
N GLU A 7 26.40 -0.70 -27.47
CA GLU A 7 25.11 -1.25 -27.88
C GLU A 7 24.85 -2.67 -27.34
N GLY A 8 25.79 -3.60 -27.55
CA GLY A 8 25.72 -4.97 -27.04
C GLY A 8 25.59 -5.05 -25.52
N ALA A 9 26.38 -4.25 -24.79
CA ALA A 9 26.32 -4.19 -23.34
C ALA A 9 24.96 -3.68 -22.84
N LEU A 10 24.37 -2.66 -23.48
CA LEU A 10 23.05 -2.16 -23.10
C LEU A 10 21.92 -3.13 -23.46
N LEU A 11 22.01 -3.84 -24.58
CA LEU A 11 21.08 -4.92 -24.91
C LEU A 11 21.10 -6.01 -23.83
N ARG A 12 22.29 -6.45 -23.39
CA ARG A 12 22.43 -7.39 -22.27
C ARG A 12 21.78 -6.83 -21.01
N GLN A 13 22.08 -5.58 -20.65
CA GLN A 13 21.52 -4.95 -19.46
C GLN A 13 19.99 -4.87 -19.52
N LEU A 14 19.39 -4.49 -20.66
CA LEU A 14 17.94 -4.47 -20.84
C LEU A 14 17.31 -5.86 -20.80
N ALA A 15 18.04 -6.90 -21.19
CA ALA A 15 17.57 -8.27 -21.05
C ALA A 15 17.58 -8.74 -19.59
N GLU A 16 18.52 -8.26 -18.78
CA GLU A 16 18.62 -8.58 -17.35
C GLU A 16 17.62 -7.78 -16.51
N THR A 17 17.46 -6.50 -16.84
CA THR A 17 16.59 -5.55 -16.13
C THR A 17 15.58 -4.88 -17.07
N PRO A 18 14.67 -5.67 -17.69
CA PRO A 18 13.64 -5.11 -18.56
C PRO A 18 12.73 -4.16 -17.78
N LEU A 19 12.29 -3.10 -18.46
CA LEU A 19 11.49 -1.99 -17.92
C LEU A 19 12.25 -1.09 -16.93
N ALA A 20 13.58 -1.16 -16.88
CA ALA A 20 14.38 -0.13 -16.21
C ALA A 20 14.25 1.21 -16.96
N ASP A 21 14.28 2.32 -16.24
CA ASP A 21 14.42 3.66 -16.83
C ASP A 21 15.90 4.01 -17.09
N ARG A 22 16.17 5.18 -17.68
CA ARG A 22 17.53 5.58 -18.07
C ARG A 22 18.47 5.78 -16.88
N LEU A 23 17.97 6.28 -15.75
CA LEU A 23 18.79 6.50 -14.55
C LEU A 23 19.09 5.17 -13.87
N GLU A 24 18.09 4.29 -13.79
CA GLU A 24 18.23 2.92 -13.31
C GLU A 24 19.25 2.16 -14.18
N LEU A 25 19.19 2.27 -15.51
CA LEU A 25 20.14 1.66 -16.44
C LEU A 25 21.56 2.22 -16.28
N ALA A 26 21.72 3.53 -16.10
CA ALA A 26 23.03 4.14 -15.89
C ALA A 26 23.71 3.59 -14.60
N ALA A 27 22.97 3.58 -13.50
CA ALA A 27 23.46 3.03 -12.22
C ALA A 27 23.84 1.54 -12.34
N LEU A 28 22.98 0.74 -12.98
CA LEU A 28 23.20 -0.71 -13.10
C LEU A 28 24.34 -1.09 -14.06
N SER A 29 24.61 -0.27 -15.07
CA SER A 29 25.68 -0.50 -16.05
C SER A 29 27.02 0.17 -15.70
N GLY A 30 27.04 1.02 -14.66
CA GLY A 30 28.20 1.84 -14.32
C GLY A 30 28.49 2.95 -15.34
N TRP A 31 27.53 3.26 -16.22
CA TRP A 31 27.69 4.28 -17.26
C TRP A 31 27.32 5.66 -16.75
N SER A 32 27.86 6.69 -17.41
CA SER A 32 27.36 8.04 -17.21
C SER A 32 25.91 8.17 -17.68
N HIS A 33 25.16 9.10 -17.07
CA HIS A 33 23.78 9.37 -17.48
C HIS A 33 23.70 9.70 -18.98
N GLY A 34 24.61 10.55 -19.50
CA GLY A 34 24.64 10.91 -20.92
C GLY A 34 24.82 9.69 -21.84
N ALA A 35 25.70 8.75 -21.48
CA ALA A 35 25.93 7.54 -22.26
C ALA A 35 24.70 6.62 -22.31
N ALA A 36 24.04 6.41 -21.16
CA ALA A 36 22.80 5.63 -21.09
C ALA A 36 21.67 6.27 -21.89
N TYR A 37 21.54 7.61 -21.84
CA TYR A 37 20.56 8.35 -22.64
C TYR A 37 20.80 8.21 -24.14
N ALA A 38 22.02 8.46 -24.60
CA ALA A 38 22.36 8.37 -26.01
C ALA A 38 22.19 6.93 -26.54
N ALA A 39 22.62 5.93 -25.77
CA ALA A 39 22.52 4.54 -26.17
C ALA A 39 21.07 4.03 -26.21
N THR A 40 20.24 4.36 -25.21
CA THR A 40 18.81 3.99 -25.24
C THR A 40 18.08 4.66 -26.41
N GLY A 41 18.42 5.92 -26.75
CA GLY A 41 17.89 6.60 -27.93
C GLY A 41 18.21 5.86 -29.23
N ARG A 42 19.48 5.50 -29.44
CA ARG A 42 19.90 4.72 -30.62
C ARG A 42 19.22 3.35 -30.72
N LEU A 43 19.04 2.65 -29.59
CA LEU A 43 18.32 1.37 -29.59
C LEU A 43 16.84 1.52 -29.97
N GLU A 44 16.19 2.60 -29.55
CA GLU A 44 14.80 2.90 -29.97
C GLU A 44 14.72 3.26 -31.45
N GLU A 45 15.62 4.13 -31.94
CA GLU A 45 15.70 4.52 -33.35
C GLU A 45 15.95 3.32 -34.27
N ALA A 46 16.77 2.36 -33.83
CA ALA A 46 17.04 1.11 -34.53
C ALA A 46 15.92 0.05 -34.39
N GLY A 47 14.85 0.34 -33.63
CA GLY A 47 13.77 -0.62 -33.37
C GLY A 47 14.18 -1.83 -32.53
N LEU A 48 15.33 -1.78 -31.84
CA LEU A 48 15.85 -2.84 -30.98
C LEU A 48 15.27 -2.77 -29.55
N ALA A 49 14.84 -1.58 -29.14
CA ALA A 49 14.13 -1.35 -27.90
C ALA A 49 12.83 -0.58 -28.14
N ALA A 50 11.84 -0.81 -27.29
CA ALA A 50 10.63 0.00 -27.18
C ALA A 50 10.58 0.62 -25.79
N SER A 51 9.84 1.72 -25.64
CA SER A 51 9.57 2.29 -24.33
C SER A 51 8.09 2.53 -24.06
N LEU A 52 7.78 2.66 -22.78
CA LEU A 52 6.46 3.02 -22.28
C LEU A 52 6.61 4.07 -21.18
N SER A 53 5.61 4.94 -21.08
CA SER A 53 5.51 5.91 -19.98
C SER A 53 5.11 5.21 -18.68
N HIS A 54 5.65 5.63 -17.56
CA HIS A 54 5.27 5.14 -16.24
C HIS A 54 5.37 6.24 -15.20
N ALA A 55 4.42 6.27 -14.27
CA ALA A 55 4.44 7.17 -13.12
C ALA A 55 3.68 6.52 -11.96
N THR A 56 4.07 6.83 -10.73
CA THR A 56 3.30 6.49 -9.51
C THR A 56 3.16 7.73 -8.64
N GLU A 57 2.50 7.63 -7.49
CA GLU A 57 2.47 8.72 -6.50
C GLU A 57 3.88 9.06 -5.98
N LEU A 58 4.77 8.08 -5.96
CA LEU A 58 6.13 8.21 -5.40
C LEU A 58 7.20 8.39 -6.48
N ILE A 59 6.94 7.93 -7.71
CA ILE A 59 7.90 7.93 -8.81
C ILE A 59 7.41 8.92 -9.88
N PRO A 60 8.20 9.94 -10.22
CA PRO A 60 7.83 10.91 -11.24
C PRO A 60 7.65 10.22 -12.61
N PRO A 61 7.01 10.88 -13.58
CA PRO A 61 6.91 10.35 -14.94
C PRO A 61 8.27 9.98 -15.52
N THR A 62 8.41 8.72 -15.94
CA THR A 62 9.62 8.12 -16.53
C THR A 62 9.27 7.38 -17.81
N ARG A 63 10.29 7.12 -18.64
CA ARG A 63 10.21 6.17 -19.76
C ARG A 63 10.94 4.89 -19.37
N ARG A 64 10.26 3.75 -19.50
CA ARG A 64 10.78 2.42 -19.17
C ARG A 64 10.98 1.61 -20.43
N PHE A 65 12.12 0.96 -20.54
CA PHE A 65 12.61 0.37 -21.79
C PHE A 65 12.55 -1.16 -21.78
N LEU A 66 12.21 -1.76 -22.90
CA LEU A 66 12.18 -3.22 -23.08
C LEU A 66 12.70 -3.59 -24.46
N LEU A 67 13.34 -4.75 -24.58
CA LEU A 67 13.79 -5.24 -25.88
C LEU A 67 12.61 -5.65 -26.77
N THR A 68 12.66 -5.28 -28.05
CA THR A 68 11.77 -5.79 -29.10
C THR A 68 12.19 -7.20 -29.51
N ASP A 69 11.42 -7.85 -30.38
CA ASP A 69 11.83 -9.13 -30.96
C ASP A 69 13.15 -8.96 -31.73
N ALA A 70 13.30 -7.89 -32.51
CA ALA A 70 14.55 -7.56 -33.21
C ALA A 70 15.74 -7.38 -32.24
N GLY A 71 15.54 -6.69 -31.12
CA GLY A 71 16.58 -6.53 -30.08
C GLY A 71 17.02 -7.86 -29.47
N LEU A 72 16.08 -8.79 -29.25
CA LEU A 72 16.38 -10.13 -28.73
C LEU A 72 17.14 -10.98 -29.76
N ARG A 73 16.75 -10.94 -31.03
CA ARG A 73 17.48 -11.62 -32.12
C ARG A 73 18.89 -11.07 -32.28
N ARG A 74 19.07 -9.77 -32.09
CA ARG A 74 20.38 -9.11 -32.14
C ARG A 74 21.27 -9.53 -30.96
N LEU A 75 20.69 -9.66 -29.77
CA LEU A 75 21.42 -10.01 -28.55
C LEU A 75 21.86 -11.49 -28.52
N ALA A 76 21.02 -12.42 -28.97
CA ALA A 76 21.25 -13.86 -28.79
C ALA A 76 22.61 -14.34 -29.35
N PRO A 77 23.02 -14.00 -30.61
CA PRO A 77 24.35 -14.36 -31.11
C PRO A 77 25.50 -13.73 -30.33
N GLY A 78 25.30 -12.51 -29.80
CA GLY A 78 26.31 -11.81 -29.00
C GLY A 78 26.57 -12.48 -27.65
N GLU A 79 25.60 -13.18 -27.09
CA GLU A 79 25.72 -14.01 -25.88
C GLU A 79 26.17 -15.44 -26.18
N GLY A 80 26.33 -15.82 -27.47
CA GLY A 80 26.60 -17.20 -27.87
C GLY A 80 25.45 -18.17 -27.57
N MET A 81 24.21 -17.67 -27.48
CA MET A 81 23.02 -18.44 -27.13
C MET A 81 22.03 -18.48 -28.30
N GLY A 82 21.22 -19.54 -28.38
CA GLY A 82 20.02 -19.53 -29.20
C GLY A 82 18.93 -18.62 -28.61
N GLU A 83 18.02 -18.11 -29.45
CA GLU A 83 16.91 -17.24 -28.99
C GLU A 83 16.09 -17.90 -27.88
N GLU A 84 15.71 -19.17 -28.05
CA GLU A 84 14.92 -19.90 -27.06
C GLU A 84 15.66 -20.03 -25.71
N GLU A 85 16.96 -20.27 -25.74
CA GLU A 85 17.78 -20.34 -24.53
C GLU A 85 17.82 -18.98 -23.82
N LEU A 86 18.07 -17.89 -24.56
CA LEU A 86 18.03 -16.53 -24.03
C LEU A 86 16.68 -16.24 -23.34
N LEU A 87 15.56 -16.61 -23.98
CA LEU A 87 14.21 -16.42 -23.45
C LEU A 87 13.91 -17.25 -22.18
N ARG A 88 14.56 -18.41 -22.01
CA ARG A 88 14.45 -19.24 -20.80
C ARG A 88 15.35 -18.73 -19.67
N MET A 89 16.48 -18.10 -20.02
CA MET A 89 17.50 -17.63 -19.09
C MET A 89 17.23 -16.22 -18.56
N ARG A 90 16.62 -15.35 -19.37
CA ARG A 90 16.42 -13.93 -19.07
C ARG A 90 14.92 -13.60 -18.90
N PRO A 91 14.57 -12.56 -18.11
CA PRO A 91 13.19 -12.13 -17.89
C PRO A 91 12.55 -11.40 -19.09
N VAL A 92 12.79 -11.87 -20.32
CA VAL A 92 12.40 -11.19 -21.57
C VAL A 92 11.38 -11.95 -22.42
N SER A 93 11.01 -13.17 -22.04
CA SER A 93 9.98 -13.93 -22.77
C SER A 93 8.60 -13.28 -22.69
N ARG A 94 7.66 -13.67 -23.56
CA ARG A 94 6.27 -13.19 -23.54
C ARG A 94 5.61 -13.28 -22.17
N HIS A 95 5.84 -14.41 -21.49
CA HIS A 95 5.31 -14.64 -20.15
C HIS A 95 5.92 -13.67 -19.12
N TRP A 96 7.24 -13.47 -19.16
CA TRP A 96 7.91 -12.51 -18.30
C TRP A 96 7.46 -11.08 -18.58
N ARG A 97 7.41 -10.66 -19.86
CA ARG A 97 6.93 -9.33 -20.24
C ARG A 97 5.54 -9.06 -19.67
N ARG A 98 4.61 -10.02 -19.82
CA ARG A 98 3.28 -9.94 -19.21
C ARG A 98 3.36 -9.74 -17.69
N LEU A 99 4.11 -10.59 -17.00
CA LEU A 99 4.23 -10.56 -15.55
C LEU A 99 4.81 -9.24 -15.03
N LEU A 100 5.86 -8.74 -15.67
CA LEU A 100 6.54 -7.50 -15.27
C LEU A 100 5.69 -6.26 -15.56
N LEU A 101 4.95 -6.24 -16.68
CA LEU A 101 3.99 -5.17 -16.98
C LEU A 101 2.83 -5.17 -15.97
N GLU A 102 2.30 -6.34 -15.63
CA GLU A 102 1.27 -6.50 -14.60
C GLU A 102 1.76 -6.04 -13.20
N ARG A 103 3.09 -6.00 -12.98
CA ARG A 103 3.76 -5.62 -11.73
C ARG A 103 4.57 -4.33 -11.84
N LEU A 104 4.30 -3.49 -12.85
CA LEU A 104 5.16 -2.36 -13.22
C LEU A 104 5.47 -1.41 -12.05
N ASP A 105 4.49 -1.12 -11.19
CA ASP A 105 4.69 -0.25 -10.03
C ASP A 105 5.61 -0.87 -8.98
N ALA A 106 5.44 -2.16 -8.67
CA ALA A 106 6.30 -2.87 -7.74
C ALA A 106 7.72 -3.02 -8.30
N LEU A 107 7.84 -3.26 -9.60
CA LEU A 107 9.12 -3.35 -10.29
C LEU A 107 9.89 -2.03 -10.23
N ALA A 108 9.21 -0.91 -10.45
CA ALA A 108 9.81 0.42 -10.38
C ALA A 108 10.43 0.72 -9.00
N VAL A 109 9.74 0.36 -7.92
CA VAL A 109 10.27 0.49 -6.54
C VAL A 109 11.53 -0.35 -6.34
N ILE A 110 11.53 -1.59 -6.83
CA ILE A 110 12.68 -2.50 -6.71
C ILE A 110 13.87 -2.01 -7.55
N TYR A 111 13.64 -1.43 -8.73
CA TYR A 111 14.72 -0.85 -9.52
C TYR A 111 15.33 0.39 -8.87
N ARG A 112 14.54 1.22 -8.19
CA ARG A 112 15.08 2.34 -7.39
C ARG A 112 15.97 1.85 -6.26
N LEU A 113 15.54 0.83 -5.53
CA LEU A 113 16.37 0.14 -4.54
C LEU A 113 17.66 -0.43 -5.17
N THR A 114 17.55 -1.07 -6.33
CA THR A 114 18.71 -1.69 -6.99
C THR A 114 19.70 -0.63 -7.48
N ALA A 115 19.21 0.51 -7.97
CA ALA A 115 20.04 1.64 -8.38
C ALA A 115 20.78 2.27 -7.18
N ALA A 116 20.09 2.48 -6.05
CA ALA A 116 20.72 2.96 -4.81
C ALA A 116 21.75 1.96 -4.25
N LEU A 117 21.56 0.66 -4.46
CA LEU A 117 22.59 -0.33 -4.11
C LEU A 117 23.79 -0.31 -5.07
N ALA A 118 23.56 0.02 -6.35
CA ALA A 118 24.60 -0.01 -7.38
C ALA A 118 25.68 1.06 -7.17
N SER A 119 25.36 2.17 -6.50
CA SER A 119 26.34 3.20 -6.11
C SER A 119 27.32 2.72 -5.05
N CYS A 120 26.96 1.69 -4.26
CA CYS A 120 27.81 1.11 -3.22
C CYS A 120 28.47 -0.20 -3.63
N ALA A 121 27.91 -0.91 -4.60
CA ALA A 121 28.45 -2.18 -5.08
C ALA A 121 28.11 -2.41 -6.54
N HIS A 122 29.12 -2.72 -7.35
CA HIS A 122 28.96 -2.95 -8.78
C HIS A 122 29.96 -4.02 -9.25
N PRO A 123 29.59 -4.94 -10.17
CA PRO A 123 28.29 -5.08 -10.83
C PRO A 123 27.26 -5.85 -9.98
N LEU A 124 26.01 -5.39 -9.96
CA LEU A 124 24.92 -6.12 -9.31
C LEU A 124 24.29 -7.14 -10.26
N ARG A 125 23.86 -8.29 -9.74
CA ARG A 125 23.04 -9.25 -10.51
C ARG A 125 21.65 -9.35 -9.92
N LEU A 126 20.67 -8.80 -10.62
CA LEU A 126 19.26 -8.86 -10.24
C LEU A 126 18.60 -10.11 -10.86
N ARG A 127 17.82 -10.82 -10.04
CA ARG A 127 17.00 -11.95 -10.46
C ARG A 127 15.54 -11.73 -10.04
N TRP A 128 14.62 -11.86 -11.00
CA TRP A 128 13.19 -11.81 -10.76
C TRP A 128 12.59 -13.19 -10.46
N TYR A 129 11.46 -13.21 -9.73
CA TYR A 129 10.75 -14.45 -9.41
C TYR A 129 9.28 -14.43 -9.83
N ARG A 130 8.83 -15.50 -10.51
CA ARG A 130 7.42 -15.65 -10.94
C ARG A 130 6.54 -16.09 -9.79
N ALA A 131 6.94 -17.18 -9.14
CA ALA A 131 6.15 -17.91 -8.15
C ALA A 131 6.82 -18.03 -6.77
N ALA A 132 8.14 -17.82 -6.67
CA ALA A 132 8.84 -17.87 -5.38
C ALA A 132 8.23 -16.89 -4.35
N PRO A 133 8.42 -17.11 -3.04
CA PRO A 133 7.95 -16.16 -2.03
C PRO A 133 8.72 -14.83 -2.06
N LEU A 134 9.80 -14.70 -2.82
CA LEU A 134 10.50 -13.43 -3.10
C LEU A 134 9.93 -12.70 -4.33
N ASP A 135 10.07 -11.38 -4.36
CA ASP A 135 9.84 -10.58 -5.56
C ASP A 135 11.04 -10.60 -6.48
N ALA A 136 12.21 -10.32 -5.90
CA ALA A 136 13.49 -10.34 -6.58
C ALA A 136 14.60 -10.78 -5.61
N ALA A 137 15.78 -11.03 -6.14
CA ALA A 137 17.02 -11.14 -5.38
C ALA A 137 18.14 -10.35 -6.07
N ILE A 138 19.00 -9.71 -5.30
CA ILE A 138 20.18 -8.99 -5.76
C ILE A 138 21.41 -9.71 -5.23
N ALA A 139 22.25 -10.24 -6.12
CA ALA A 139 23.58 -10.73 -5.73
C ALA A 139 24.59 -9.59 -5.80
N VAL A 140 25.29 -9.39 -4.70
CA VAL A 140 26.32 -8.34 -4.55
C VAL A 140 27.71 -8.96 -4.74
N PRO A 141 28.63 -8.34 -5.50
CA PRO A 141 29.98 -8.86 -5.70
C PRO A 141 30.70 -9.15 -4.38
N GLY A 142 31.17 -10.38 -4.20
CA GLY A 142 31.85 -10.82 -2.97
C GLY A 142 31.01 -10.77 -1.69
N GLY A 143 29.70 -10.50 -1.81
CA GLY A 143 28.77 -10.31 -0.69
C GLY A 143 27.59 -11.28 -0.70
N PRO A 144 26.58 -11.02 0.14
CA PRO A 144 25.38 -11.86 0.20
C PRO A 144 24.49 -11.68 -1.02
N VAL A 145 23.57 -12.64 -1.16
CA VAL A 145 22.34 -12.44 -1.91
C VAL A 145 21.31 -11.74 -1.01
N ALA A 146 20.86 -10.56 -1.42
CA ALA A 146 19.76 -9.86 -0.79
C ALA A 146 18.42 -10.27 -1.42
N GLY A 147 17.57 -10.97 -0.66
CA GLY A 147 16.20 -11.28 -1.08
C GLY A 147 15.27 -10.10 -0.82
N ILE A 148 14.39 -9.80 -1.77
CA ILE A 148 13.45 -8.68 -1.66
C ILE A 148 12.02 -9.21 -1.57
N VAL A 149 11.27 -8.72 -0.59
CA VAL A 149 9.84 -8.99 -0.43
C VAL A 149 9.09 -7.68 -0.28
N ARG A 150 8.26 -7.35 -1.27
CA ARG A 150 7.33 -6.23 -1.18
C ARG A 150 5.96 -6.72 -0.68
N GLN A 151 5.38 -6.02 0.27
CA GLN A 151 3.97 -6.17 0.62
C GLN A 151 3.15 -5.10 -0.12
N GLY A 152 2.31 -5.49 -1.07
CA GLY A 152 1.38 -4.55 -1.69
C GLY A 152 0.19 -4.20 -0.79
N LEU A 153 -0.50 -3.10 -1.10
CA LEU A 153 -1.66 -2.61 -0.35
C LEU A 153 -2.78 -3.66 -0.28
N ALA A 154 -3.06 -4.33 -1.40
CA ALA A 154 -4.09 -5.37 -1.48
C ALA A 154 -3.76 -6.64 -0.68
N SER A 155 -2.53 -6.78 -0.15
CA SER A 155 -2.09 -7.94 0.60
C SER A 155 -2.70 -7.97 2.00
N GLU A 156 -3.44 -9.04 2.29
CA GLU A 156 -3.93 -9.36 3.62
C GLU A 156 -2.78 -9.77 4.56
N ARG A 157 -2.95 -9.48 5.85
CA ARG A 157 -2.00 -9.89 6.91
C ARG A 157 -1.70 -11.40 6.86
N THR A 158 -2.74 -12.23 6.79
CA THR A 158 -2.60 -13.70 6.75
C THR A 158 -1.94 -14.19 5.47
N GLY A 159 -2.25 -13.57 4.32
CA GLY A 159 -1.59 -13.87 3.05
C GLY A 159 -0.10 -13.57 3.09
N PHE A 160 0.26 -12.43 3.67
CA PHE A 160 1.65 -12.02 3.85
C PHE A 160 2.40 -12.91 4.85
N SER A 161 1.82 -13.23 6.01
CA SER A 161 2.42 -14.16 6.98
C SER A 161 2.67 -15.54 6.36
N ARG A 162 1.73 -16.08 5.57
CA ARG A 162 1.93 -17.35 4.84
C ARG A 162 3.01 -17.26 3.77
N ARG A 163 3.21 -16.09 3.16
CA ARG A 163 4.30 -15.85 2.20
C ARG A 163 5.66 -15.87 2.89
N LEU A 164 5.80 -15.18 4.03
CA LEU A 164 7.03 -15.20 4.83
C LEU A 164 7.32 -16.59 5.42
N ARG A 165 6.30 -17.30 5.90
CA ARG A 165 6.47 -18.68 6.39
C ARG A 165 7.05 -19.60 5.31
N ARG A 166 6.47 -19.58 4.10
CA ARG A 166 6.98 -20.34 2.95
C ARG A 166 8.38 -19.93 2.51
N LEU A 167 8.76 -18.67 2.72
CA LEU A 167 10.14 -18.23 2.50
C LEU A 167 11.09 -18.91 3.50
N PHE A 168 10.72 -18.94 4.78
CA PHE A 168 11.54 -19.54 5.83
C PHE A 168 11.61 -21.06 5.80
N GLU A 169 10.67 -21.71 5.12
CA GLU A 169 10.67 -23.15 4.86
C GLU A 169 11.55 -23.54 3.65
N GLY A 170 12.04 -22.57 2.87
CA GLY A 170 12.83 -22.80 1.64
C GLY A 170 14.27 -22.28 1.72
N PRO A 171 14.99 -22.25 0.57
CA PRO A 171 16.33 -21.66 0.50
C PRO A 171 16.32 -20.19 0.90
N LEU A 172 17.16 -19.84 1.87
CA LEU A 172 17.22 -18.50 2.43
C LEU A 172 18.28 -17.63 1.74
N PRO A 173 17.96 -16.37 1.40
CA PRO A 173 18.98 -15.39 1.04
C PRO A 173 19.87 -15.07 2.25
N GLY A 174 20.98 -14.37 2.03
CA GLY A 174 21.86 -13.93 3.14
C GLY A 174 21.24 -12.81 3.97
N VAL A 175 20.43 -11.98 3.33
CA VAL A 175 19.66 -10.92 3.97
C VAL A 175 18.30 -10.78 3.31
N LEU A 176 17.29 -10.41 4.10
CA LEU A 176 15.94 -10.11 3.63
C LEU A 176 15.64 -8.62 3.73
N LEU A 177 15.31 -7.99 2.61
CA LEU A 177 14.84 -6.61 2.54
C LEU A 177 13.34 -6.59 2.31
N LEU A 178 12.58 -6.13 3.30
CA LEU A 178 11.12 -6.02 3.22
C LEU A 178 10.71 -4.57 2.94
N ILE A 179 9.85 -4.41 1.93
CA ILE A 179 9.30 -3.11 1.52
C ILE A 179 7.81 -3.10 1.84
N LEU A 180 7.38 -2.19 2.72
CA LEU A 180 6.03 -2.14 3.27
C LEU A 180 5.35 -0.84 2.87
N PRO A 181 4.04 -0.82 2.60
CA PRO A 181 3.40 0.37 2.03
C PRO A 181 3.04 1.40 3.12
N ASP A 182 2.95 0.98 4.38
CA ASP A 182 2.57 1.83 5.52
C ASP A 182 3.19 1.34 6.84
N GLU A 183 3.13 2.21 7.85
CA GLU A 183 3.72 2.00 9.18
C GLU A 183 3.05 0.83 9.93
N LEU A 184 1.76 0.61 9.71
CA LEU A 184 1.02 -0.48 10.35
C LEU A 184 1.51 -1.84 9.86
N ARG A 185 1.67 -2.00 8.54
CA ARG A 185 2.23 -3.21 7.93
C ARG A 185 3.69 -3.39 8.29
N LEU A 186 4.46 -2.31 8.41
CA LEU A 186 5.83 -2.35 8.92
C LEU A 186 5.89 -2.93 10.34
N ARG A 187 5.07 -2.43 11.27
CA ARG A 187 5.02 -2.95 12.65
C ARG A 187 4.52 -4.40 12.70
N HIS A 188 3.55 -4.75 11.87
CA HIS A 188 3.09 -6.13 11.76
C HIS A 188 4.21 -7.06 11.26
N ALA A 189 4.91 -6.68 10.18
CA ALA A 189 6.04 -7.42 9.64
C ALA A 189 7.17 -7.55 10.67
N ARG A 190 7.50 -6.48 11.39
CA ARG A 190 8.47 -6.47 12.49
C ARG A 190 8.18 -7.57 13.53
N ARG A 191 6.90 -7.75 13.91
CA ARG A 191 6.49 -8.83 14.83
C ARG A 191 6.65 -10.22 14.22
N LEU A 192 6.30 -10.40 12.95
CA LEU A 192 6.49 -11.68 12.25
C LEU A 192 7.96 -12.08 12.14
N LEU A 193 8.86 -11.09 12.13
CA LEU A 193 10.30 -11.27 12.01
C LEU A 193 11.03 -11.35 13.36
N GLY A 194 10.33 -11.30 14.49
CA GLY A 194 10.95 -11.32 15.83
C GLY A 194 11.81 -12.56 16.13
N GLY A 195 11.66 -13.63 15.33
CA GLY A 195 12.51 -14.82 15.36
C GLY A 195 12.87 -15.31 13.97
N ALA A 196 13.07 -14.39 13.01
CA ALA A 196 13.44 -14.76 11.65
C ALA A 196 14.82 -15.47 11.64
N PRO A 197 15.00 -16.54 10.85
CA PRO A 197 16.24 -17.32 10.82
C PRO A 197 17.39 -16.63 10.05
N LEU A 198 17.23 -15.38 9.65
CA LEU A 198 18.20 -14.59 8.91
C LEU A 198 18.08 -13.10 9.22
N PRO A 199 19.13 -12.29 8.99
CA PRO A 199 19.04 -10.84 9.03
C PRO A 199 17.91 -10.33 8.12
N ALA A 200 17.00 -9.55 8.70
CA ALA A 200 15.88 -8.98 7.98
C ALA A 200 15.76 -7.49 8.29
N PHE A 201 15.50 -6.68 7.28
CA PHE A 201 15.40 -5.22 7.41
C PHE A 201 14.12 -4.74 6.75
N LEU A 202 13.48 -3.74 7.36
CA LEU A 202 12.20 -3.22 6.92
C LEU A 202 12.30 -1.74 6.58
N ALA A 203 11.68 -1.33 5.47
CA ALA A 203 11.54 0.08 5.12
C ALA A 203 10.15 0.35 4.54
N LEU A 204 9.70 1.61 4.62
CA LEU A 204 8.49 2.03 3.93
C LEU A 204 8.78 2.22 2.45
N GLU A 205 7.83 1.88 1.59
CA GLU A 205 7.95 2.02 0.13
C GLU A 205 8.32 3.44 -0.29
N ARG A 206 7.68 4.45 0.32
CA ARG A 206 8.01 5.86 0.08
C ARG A 206 9.45 6.21 0.45
N GLU A 207 9.99 5.60 1.50
CA GLU A 207 11.36 5.86 1.93
C GLU A 207 12.32 5.20 0.94
N VAL A 208 12.05 3.96 0.53
CA VAL A 208 12.88 3.24 -0.45
C VAL A 208 12.93 3.94 -1.81
N VAL A 209 11.82 4.53 -2.26
CA VAL A 209 11.77 5.23 -3.55
C VAL A 209 12.54 6.56 -3.53
N LEU A 210 12.49 7.26 -2.40
CA LEU A 210 13.09 8.60 -2.27
C LEU A 210 14.53 8.58 -1.76
N ALA A 211 14.95 7.46 -1.16
CA ALA A 211 16.26 7.34 -0.54
C ALA A 211 17.39 7.22 -1.55
N ASP A 212 18.53 7.82 -1.19
CA ASP A 212 19.83 7.53 -1.78
C ASP A 212 20.58 6.42 -1.00
N GLU A 213 21.83 6.14 -1.36
CA GLU A 213 22.64 5.13 -0.67
C GLU A 213 23.02 5.47 0.78
N SER A 214 23.06 6.76 1.13
CA SER A 214 23.49 7.28 2.42
C SER A 214 22.33 7.37 3.42
N ASP A 215 21.10 7.35 2.92
CA ASP A 215 19.90 7.47 3.71
C ASP A 215 19.68 6.27 4.65
N ARG A 216 19.52 6.58 5.93
CA ARG A 216 19.28 5.60 7.00
C ARG A 216 17.78 5.34 7.14
N ILE A 217 17.23 4.49 6.28
CA ILE A 217 15.80 4.16 6.25
C ILE A 217 15.47 2.73 6.71
N TRP A 218 16.45 1.83 6.72
CA TRP A 218 16.23 0.41 6.99
C TRP A 218 16.20 0.13 8.49
N ARG A 219 15.14 -0.50 8.97
CA ARG A 219 14.87 -0.76 10.39
C ARG A 219 15.10 -2.22 10.72
N LEU A 220 15.64 -2.49 11.91
CA LEU A 220 15.72 -3.84 12.46
C LEU A 220 14.39 -4.28 13.10
N PRO A 221 14.08 -5.58 13.12
CA PRO A 221 12.89 -6.10 13.80
C PRO A 221 12.95 -5.96 15.33
N SER A 222 14.13 -6.00 15.94
CA SER A 222 14.29 -5.98 17.40
C SER A 222 14.80 -4.65 17.93
N LEU A 223 15.73 -4.00 17.24
CA LEU A 223 16.44 -2.83 17.76
C LEU A 223 15.85 -1.49 17.29
N PRO A 224 15.81 -0.47 18.17
CA PRO A 224 15.58 0.91 17.75
C PRO A 224 16.82 1.38 16.95
N GLY A 225 16.61 1.76 15.70
CA GLY A 225 17.70 2.22 14.86
C GLY A 225 17.32 2.18 13.39
N ARG A 226 18.02 3.01 12.59
CA ARG A 226 17.96 2.94 11.15
C ARG A 226 19.38 2.82 10.60
N ILE A 227 19.52 2.07 9.52
CA ILE A 227 20.79 1.84 8.82
C ILE A 227 20.63 2.11 7.33
N THR A 228 21.74 2.30 6.63
CA THR A 228 21.75 2.43 5.17
C THR A 228 21.51 1.09 4.49
N VAL A 229 21.20 1.12 3.20
CA VAL A 229 21.02 -0.12 2.43
C VAL A 229 22.33 -0.92 2.33
N ALA A 230 23.48 -0.24 2.22
CA ALA A 230 24.80 -0.87 2.18
C ALA A 230 25.16 -1.54 3.51
N GLU A 231 24.82 -0.91 4.64
CA GLU A 231 24.94 -1.53 5.98
C GLU A 231 24.04 -2.77 6.10
N ALA A 232 22.77 -2.67 5.68
CA ALA A 232 21.83 -3.79 5.72
C ALA A 232 22.34 -5.00 4.94
N VAL A 233 22.88 -4.78 3.73
CA VAL A 233 23.45 -5.84 2.90
C VAL A 233 24.71 -6.44 3.54
N ARG A 234 25.65 -5.63 4.03
CA ARG A 234 26.88 -6.14 4.68
C ARG A 234 26.58 -7.03 5.89
N LEU A 235 25.56 -6.70 6.68
CA LEU A 235 25.13 -7.49 7.84
C LEU A 235 24.56 -8.87 7.47
N GLY A 236 24.24 -9.13 6.19
CA GLY A 236 23.84 -10.45 5.69
C GLY A 236 24.95 -11.49 5.70
N GLY A 237 26.23 -11.07 5.76
CA GLY A 237 27.39 -11.97 5.65
C GLY A 237 27.56 -12.58 4.25
N GLN A 238 28.41 -13.60 4.09
CA GLN A 238 28.65 -14.25 2.78
C GLN A 238 27.74 -15.46 2.49
N ARG A 239 26.90 -15.85 3.45
CA ARG A 239 26.05 -17.03 3.34
C ARG A 239 24.73 -16.67 2.68
N GLY A 240 24.16 -17.59 1.91
CA GLY A 240 22.82 -17.45 1.35
C GLY A 240 22.75 -17.87 -0.12
N VAL A 241 21.71 -18.61 -0.48
CA VAL A 241 21.49 -19.05 -1.86
C VAL A 241 20.15 -18.47 -2.31
N ALA A 242 20.16 -17.78 -3.44
CA ALA A 242 18.93 -17.32 -4.06
C ALA A 242 18.04 -18.54 -4.35
N PRO A 243 16.73 -18.55 -4.01
CA PRO A 243 15.83 -19.62 -4.42
C PRO A 243 16.00 -19.93 -5.90
N VAL A 244 16.07 -21.21 -6.25
CA VAL A 244 16.15 -21.64 -7.65
C VAL A 244 14.72 -21.90 -8.13
N GLU A 245 14.27 -21.13 -9.09
CA GLU A 245 12.99 -21.37 -9.76
C GLU A 245 13.22 -22.25 -11.00
N THR A 246 12.39 -23.28 -11.17
CA THR A 246 12.40 -24.15 -12.34
C THR A 246 12.25 -23.32 -13.62
N ARG A 247 13.18 -23.49 -14.56
CA ARG A 247 13.11 -22.80 -15.86
C ARG A 247 11.84 -23.23 -16.59
N PRO A 248 11.16 -22.31 -17.30
CA PRO A 248 10.01 -22.70 -18.09
C PRO A 248 10.47 -23.67 -19.20
N LEU A 249 9.70 -24.75 -19.42
CA LEU A 249 9.98 -25.71 -20.49
C LEU A 249 9.87 -25.08 -21.88
N ARG A 250 8.97 -24.09 -22.04
CA ARG A 250 8.75 -23.35 -23.29
C ARG A 250 8.80 -21.86 -23.01
N ALA A 251 9.50 -21.12 -23.87
CA ALA A 251 9.54 -19.68 -23.83
C ALA A 251 9.31 -19.14 -25.24
N ALA A 252 8.38 -18.19 -25.37
CA ALA A 252 8.03 -17.59 -26.65
C ALA A 252 8.55 -16.16 -26.72
N LEU A 253 8.91 -15.73 -27.93
CA LEU A 253 9.15 -14.32 -28.21
C LEU A 253 7.94 -13.50 -27.77
N PRO A 254 8.17 -12.31 -27.20
CA PRO A 254 7.08 -11.48 -26.73
C PRO A 254 6.06 -11.04 -27.79
N GLY A 255 6.50 -10.92 -29.04
CA GLY A 255 5.76 -10.28 -30.11
C GLY A 255 5.89 -8.77 -30.08
N ASP A 256 5.71 -8.14 -31.23
CA ASP A 256 5.88 -6.69 -31.40
C ASP A 256 4.77 -5.88 -30.72
N ALA A 257 3.53 -6.40 -30.71
CA ALA A 257 2.39 -5.70 -30.12
C ALA A 257 2.16 -6.12 -28.65
N ILE A 258 2.26 -5.16 -27.73
CA ILE A 258 1.84 -5.35 -26.34
C ILE A 258 0.32 -5.24 -26.25
N PRO A 259 -0.40 -6.28 -25.77
CA PRO A 259 -1.84 -6.21 -25.58
C PRO A 259 -2.27 -4.99 -24.76
N LYS A 260 -3.29 -4.25 -25.24
CA LYS A 260 -3.75 -2.99 -24.62
C LYS A 260 -4.07 -3.11 -23.11
N HIS A 261 -4.58 -4.26 -22.67
CA HIS A 261 -4.91 -4.49 -21.26
C HIS A 261 -3.67 -4.61 -20.36
N LEU A 262 -2.53 -5.11 -20.88
CA LEU A 262 -1.27 -5.17 -20.15
C LEU A 262 -0.60 -3.80 -20.02
N LEU A 263 -0.96 -2.85 -20.87
CA LEU A 263 -0.53 -1.46 -20.79
C LEU A 263 -1.37 -0.63 -19.81
N ALA A 264 -2.34 -1.22 -19.10
CA ALA A 264 -3.14 -0.45 -18.17
C ALA A 264 -2.29 0.24 -17.07
N PRO A 265 -1.31 -0.43 -16.41
CA PRO A 265 -0.46 0.23 -15.40
C PRO A 265 0.38 1.40 -15.93
N SER A 266 0.76 1.38 -17.22
CA SER A 266 1.55 2.44 -17.86
C SER A 266 0.69 3.61 -18.34
N ARG A 267 -0.58 3.34 -18.66
CA ARG A 267 -1.56 4.35 -19.09
C ARG A 267 -2.17 5.14 -17.93
N LEU A 268 -2.09 4.61 -16.71
CA LEU A 268 -2.66 5.24 -15.52
C LEU A 268 -1.74 6.32 -14.96
N LYS A 269 -2.29 7.51 -14.74
CA LYS A 269 -1.64 8.61 -14.03
C LYS A 269 -1.58 8.34 -12.52
N PRO A 270 -0.69 9.02 -11.76
CA PRO A 270 -0.59 8.83 -10.31
C PRO A 270 -1.92 8.98 -9.56
N ALA A 271 -2.71 10.01 -9.89
CA ALA A 271 -4.02 10.24 -9.26
C ALA A 271 -5.05 9.13 -9.57
N GLU A 272 -4.97 8.50 -10.74
CA GLU A 272 -5.85 7.40 -11.13
C GLU A 272 -5.48 6.13 -10.37
N LYS A 273 -4.18 5.84 -10.21
CA LYS A 273 -3.69 4.75 -9.35
C LYS A 273 -4.11 4.94 -7.90
N ARG A 274 -3.97 6.16 -7.38
CA ARG A 274 -4.43 6.53 -6.03
C ARG A 274 -5.93 6.33 -5.86
N ALA A 275 -6.73 6.70 -6.85
CA ALA A 275 -8.17 6.46 -6.83
C ALA A 275 -8.51 4.96 -6.80
N LEU A 276 -7.78 4.12 -7.55
CA LEU A 276 -7.96 2.66 -7.48
C LEU A 276 -7.64 2.10 -6.09
N ASP A 277 -6.58 2.60 -5.44
CA ASP A 277 -6.21 2.20 -4.08
C ASP A 277 -7.29 2.59 -3.06
N LEU A 278 -7.82 3.81 -3.18
CA LEU A 278 -8.92 4.27 -2.33
C LEU A 278 -10.19 3.46 -2.56
N LEU A 279 -10.55 3.13 -3.82
CA LEU A 279 -11.73 2.31 -4.13
C LEU A 279 -11.57 0.85 -3.70
N LEU A 280 -10.35 0.33 -3.62
CA LEU A 280 -10.08 -0.99 -3.03
C LEU A 280 -10.30 -0.97 -1.52
N ASP A 281 -9.86 0.09 -0.85
CA ASP A 281 -9.90 0.21 0.61
C ASP A 281 -11.28 0.61 1.13
N TRP A 282 -11.91 1.53 0.41
CA TRP A 282 -13.20 2.12 0.69
C TRP A 282 -14.13 1.85 -0.51
N PRO A 283 -14.59 0.60 -0.70
CA PRO A 283 -15.52 0.30 -1.79
C PRO A 283 -16.89 0.93 -1.47
N TRP A 284 -17.66 1.28 -2.51
CA TRP A 284 -18.99 1.92 -2.36
C TRP A 284 -18.94 3.37 -1.86
N LEU A 285 -17.87 4.10 -2.21
CA LEU A 285 -17.79 5.56 -2.04
C LEU A 285 -18.78 6.28 -2.95
N THR A 286 -19.29 7.44 -2.54
CA THR A 286 -19.83 8.40 -3.50
C THR A 286 -18.70 9.12 -4.25
N LEU A 287 -19.05 9.86 -5.30
CA LEU A 287 -18.07 10.72 -5.98
C LEU A 287 -17.53 11.82 -5.06
N GLU A 288 -18.38 12.36 -4.17
CA GLU A 288 -18.00 13.39 -3.21
C GLU A 288 -17.02 12.85 -2.16
N ASP A 289 -17.29 11.64 -1.65
CA ASP A 289 -16.40 11.00 -0.68
C ASP A 289 -15.01 10.78 -1.30
N LEU A 290 -14.96 10.26 -2.54
CA LEU A 290 -13.71 10.06 -3.27
C LEU A 290 -12.97 11.40 -3.49
N ALA A 291 -13.69 12.47 -3.84
CA ALA A 291 -13.10 13.80 -4.00
C ALA A 291 -12.48 14.32 -2.68
N GLY A 292 -13.18 14.12 -1.56
CA GLY A 292 -12.68 14.46 -0.23
C GLY A 292 -11.41 13.70 0.15
N LEU A 293 -11.40 12.38 -0.09
CA LEU A 293 -10.26 11.49 0.16
C LEU A 293 -9.04 11.79 -0.73
N LEU A 294 -9.26 12.07 -2.02
CA LEU A 294 -8.20 12.44 -2.97
C LEU A 294 -7.69 13.87 -2.77
N GLY A 295 -8.47 14.69 -2.07
CA GLY A 295 -8.20 16.09 -1.89
C GLY A 295 -8.30 16.94 -3.13
N VAL A 296 -9.24 16.61 -4.02
CA VAL A 296 -9.48 17.32 -5.29
C VAL A 296 -10.92 17.84 -5.36
N SER A 297 -11.20 18.72 -6.32
CA SER A 297 -12.59 19.14 -6.59
C SER A 297 -13.44 18.00 -7.12
N GLY A 298 -14.76 18.08 -6.92
CA GLY A 298 -15.71 17.09 -7.46
C GLY A 298 -15.61 16.94 -8.99
N ALA A 299 -15.41 18.02 -9.73
CA ALA A 299 -15.20 17.98 -11.18
C ALA A 299 -13.92 17.21 -11.57
N ARG A 300 -12.82 17.37 -10.82
CA ARG A 300 -11.59 16.61 -11.04
C ARG A 300 -11.77 15.13 -10.70
N ALA A 301 -12.44 14.81 -9.59
CA ALA A 301 -12.78 13.43 -9.24
C ALA A 301 -13.66 12.78 -10.33
N SER A 302 -14.66 13.49 -10.85
CA SER A 302 -15.53 13.01 -11.93
C SER A 302 -14.72 12.63 -13.17
N ARG A 303 -13.80 13.50 -13.62
CA ARG A 303 -12.92 13.22 -14.76
C ARG A 303 -12.02 12.00 -14.53
N LEU A 304 -11.47 11.84 -13.33
CA LEU A 304 -10.68 10.66 -12.96
C LEU A 304 -11.54 9.38 -13.06
N VAL A 305 -12.75 9.39 -12.49
CA VAL A 305 -13.67 8.25 -12.53
C VAL A 305 -14.08 7.91 -13.96
N LEU A 306 -14.46 8.90 -14.78
CA LEU A 306 -14.81 8.68 -16.19
C LEU A 306 -13.66 8.02 -16.96
N ARG A 307 -12.41 8.40 -16.66
CA ARG A 307 -11.23 7.78 -17.27
C ARG A 307 -11.04 6.35 -16.81
N LEU A 308 -11.25 6.05 -15.53
CA LEU A 308 -11.19 4.69 -14.98
C LEU A 308 -12.32 3.79 -15.53
N GLU A 309 -13.52 4.35 -15.74
CA GLU A 309 -14.65 3.67 -16.38
C GLU A 309 -14.36 3.36 -17.86
N ALA A 310 -13.79 4.31 -18.61
CA ALA A 310 -13.36 4.09 -20.00
C ALA A 310 -12.28 3.00 -20.14
N LEU A 311 -11.52 2.74 -19.07
CA LEU A 311 -10.55 1.64 -19.00
C LEU A 311 -11.16 0.35 -18.39
N ALA A 312 -12.46 0.37 -18.08
CA ALA A 312 -13.19 -0.69 -17.41
C ALA A 312 -12.56 -1.13 -16.08
N LEU A 313 -11.97 -0.21 -15.32
CA LEU A 313 -11.31 -0.48 -14.02
C LEU A 313 -12.18 -0.11 -12.82
N ALA A 314 -13.08 0.85 -12.99
CA ALA A 314 -14.07 1.25 -11.99
C ALA A 314 -15.46 1.34 -12.65
N ALA A 315 -16.51 1.35 -11.84
CA ALA A 315 -17.88 1.54 -12.29
C ALA A 315 -18.67 2.39 -11.30
N ARG A 316 -19.55 3.24 -11.82
CA ARG A 316 -20.69 3.80 -11.11
C ARG A 316 -21.83 2.78 -11.05
N VAL A 317 -22.28 2.50 -9.85
CA VAL A 317 -23.27 1.49 -9.56
C VAL A 317 -24.44 2.15 -8.82
N PRO A 318 -25.66 2.15 -9.37
CA PRO A 318 -26.82 2.68 -8.66
C PRO A 318 -27.21 1.73 -7.53
N VAL A 319 -27.18 2.22 -6.29
CA VAL A 319 -27.62 1.47 -5.11
C VAL A 319 -28.41 2.39 -4.19
N SER A 320 -29.65 2.00 -3.85
CA SER A 320 -30.54 2.78 -2.97
C SER A 320 -30.71 4.23 -3.42
N GLY A 321 -30.90 4.45 -4.73
CA GLY A 321 -31.08 5.79 -5.31
C GLY A 321 -29.81 6.63 -5.44
N CYS A 322 -28.65 6.14 -4.98
CA CYS A 322 -27.38 6.85 -5.06
C CYS A 322 -26.39 6.15 -6.01
N SER A 323 -25.62 6.92 -6.78
CA SER A 323 -24.51 6.38 -7.56
C SER A 323 -23.28 6.16 -6.67
N ARG A 324 -22.82 4.91 -6.59
CA ARG A 324 -21.70 4.47 -5.76
C ARG A 324 -20.58 3.94 -6.64
N LEU A 325 -19.34 4.20 -6.26
CA LEU A 325 -18.15 3.79 -6.99
C LEU A 325 -17.63 2.46 -6.45
N ALA A 326 -17.32 1.55 -7.36
CA ALA A 326 -16.66 0.29 -7.03
C ALA A 326 -15.63 -0.09 -8.10
N LEU A 327 -14.64 -0.90 -7.72
CA LEU A 327 -13.75 -1.53 -8.69
C LEU A 327 -14.49 -2.61 -9.47
N THR A 328 -14.25 -2.67 -10.78
CA THR A 328 -14.68 -3.80 -11.61
C THR A 328 -13.80 -5.02 -11.34
N ASP A 329 -14.18 -6.19 -11.86
CA ASP A 329 -13.33 -7.38 -11.79
C ASP A 329 -11.98 -7.19 -12.50
N SER A 330 -11.93 -6.37 -13.56
CA SER A 330 -10.70 -5.99 -14.24
C SER A 330 -9.84 -5.07 -13.37
N GLY A 331 -10.44 -4.08 -12.70
CA GLY A 331 -9.75 -3.22 -11.73
C GLY A 331 -9.18 -4.01 -10.56
N LEU A 332 -9.97 -4.92 -9.98
CA LEU A 332 -9.52 -5.83 -8.93
C LEU A 332 -8.37 -6.73 -9.40
N SER A 333 -8.40 -7.18 -10.66
CA SER A 333 -7.32 -8.01 -11.22
C SER A 333 -6.03 -7.21 -11.40
N LEU A 334 -6.13 -5.99 -11.95
CA LEU A 334 -4.99 -5.10 -12.11
C LEU A 334 -4.30 -4.84 -10.77
N VAL A 335 -5.07 -4.46 -9.74
CA VAL A 335 -4.55 -4.22 -8.39
C VAL A 335 -4.00 -5.51 -7.78
N ALA A 336 -4.66 -6.66 -7.99
CA ALA A 336 -4.18 -7.95 -7.51
C ALA A 336 -2.80 -8.31 -8.07
N HIS A 337 -2.63 -8.15 -9.38
CA HIS A 337 -1.36 -8.46 -10.02
C HIS A 337 -0.25 -7.50 -9.58
N ARG A 338 -0.54 -6.20 -9.51
CA ARG A 338 0.37 -5.16 -9.00
C ARG A 338 0.92 -5.51 -7.61
N ASP A 339 0.06 -6.00 -6.74
CA ASP A 339 0.37 -6.29 -5.33
C ASP A 339 0.71 -7.75 -5.05
N ARG A 340 0.86 -8.57 -6.10
CA ARG A 340 1.17 -10.01 -6.04
C ARG A 340 0.22 -10.79 -5.13
N VAL A 341 -1.07 -10.50 -5.24
CA VAL A 341 -2.15 -11.24 -4.57
C VAL A 341 -3.01 -11.98 -5.58
N SER A 342 -3.81 -12.94 -5.11
CA SER A 342 -4.73 -13.67 -5.98
C SER A 342 -5.89 -12.77 -6.41
N ALA A 343 -6.04 -12.57 -7.73
CA ALA A 343 -7.20 -11.88 -8.30
C ALA A 343 -8.52 -12.55 -7.90
N GLY A 344 -8.55 -13.89 -7.86
CA GLY A 344 -9.72 -14.65 -7.38
C GLY A 344 -10.07 -14.36 -5.93
N ALA A 345 -9.07 -14.23 -5.05
CA ALA A 345 -9.28 -13.87 -3.65
C ALA A 345 -9.84 -12.45 -3.49
N LEU A 346 -9.34 -11.47 -4.26
CA LEU A 346 -9.88 -10.10 -4.26
C LEU A 346 -11.32 -10.07 -4.82
N ARG A 347 -11.60 -10.73 -5.94
CA ARG A 347 -12.95 -10.81 -6.52
C ARG A 347 -13.94 -11.45 -5.56
N LYS A 348 -13.58 -12.58 -4.92
CA LYS A 348 -14.41 -13.24 -3.90
C LYS A 348 -14.80 -12.30 -2.76
N ARG A 349 -13.95 -11.33 -2.42
CA ARG A 349 -14.23 -10.34 -1.36
C ARG A 349 -15.00 -9.13 -1.88
N TRP A 350 -14.53 -8.52 -2.94
CA TRP A 350 -14.84 -7.13 -3.29
C TRP A 350 -15.58 -6.96 -4.62
N SER A 351 -15.77 -8.02 -5.40
CA SER A 351 -16.45 -7.90 -6.70
C SER A 351 -17.81 -7.23 -6.53
N ALA A 352 -18.04 -6.19 -7.35
CA ALA A 352 -19.32 -5.49 -7.49
C ALA A 352 -20.20 -6.11 -8.59
N ALA A 353 -19.75 -7.19 -9.23
CA ALA A 353 -20.53 -7.87 -10.25
C ALA A 353 -21.77 -8.53 -9.63
N ALA A 354 -22.89 -8.43 -10.34
CA ALA A 354 -24.13 -9.12 -10.00
C ALA A 354 -23.94 -10.64 -10.03
N VAL A 355 -24.66 -11.34 -9.16
CA VAL A 355 -24.80 -12.80 -9.26
C VAL A 355 -25.70 -13.11 -10.46
N GLU A 356 -26.83 -12.41 -10.54
CA GLU A 356 -27.85 -12.48 -11.58
C GLU A 356 -27.86 -11.15 -12.36
N PRO A 357 -27.30 -11.11 -13.58
CA PRO A 357 -27.14 -9.85 -14.34
C PRO A 357 -28.44 -9.15 -14.72
N ALA A 358 -29.56 -9.88 -14.78
CA ALA A 358 -30.88 -9.35 -15.14
C ALA A 358 -31.60 -8.69 -13.96
N GLU A 359 -31.21 -8.99 -12.72
CA GLU A 359 -31.83 -8.41 -11.54
C GLU A 359 -31.14 -7.08 -11.14
N PRO A 360 -31.89 -6.14 -10.53
CA PRO A 360 -31.29 -4.94 -9.95
C PRO A 360 -30.18 -5.28 -8.95
N LEU A 361 -29.14 -4.46 -8.90
CA LEU A 361 -28.07 -4.67 -7.93
C LEU A 361 -28.57 -4.34 -6.51
N ALA A 362 -28.57 -5.36 -5.66
CA ALA A 362 -28.87 -5.25 -4.24
C ALA A 362 -27.82 -6.03 -3.44
N TRP A 363 -27.81 -5.90 -2.11
CA TRP A 363 -26.84 -6.60 -1.26
C TRP A 363 -26.88 -8.13 -1.45
N ARG A 364 -28.02 -8.73 -1.80
CA ARG A 364 -28.14 -10.16 -2.10
C ARG A 364 -27.55 -10.51 -3.48
N ASN A 365 -27.75 -9.64 -4.46
CA ASN A 365 -27.31 -9.83 -5.84
C ASN A 365 -25.91 -9.24 -6.08
N VAL A 366 -24.92 -9.62 -5.28
CA VAL A 366 -23.51 -9.25 -5.50
C VAL A 366 -22.57 -10.42 -5.18
N ARG A 367 -21.54 -10.63 -6.01
CA ARG A 367 -20.62 -11.77 -5.89
C ARG A 367 -19.66 -11.65 -4.70
N GLY A 368 -19.13 -10.44 -4.45
CA GLY A 368 -18.16 -10.22 -3.38
C GLY A 368 -18.77 -10.37 -1.98
N SER A 369 -18.22 -11.24 -1.12
CA SER A 369 -18.76 -11.49 0.22
C SER A 369 -18.67 -10.28 1.16
N ARG A 370 -17.58 -9.51 1.07
CA ARG A 370 -17.42 -8.26 1.84
C ARG A 370 -18.21 -7.13 1.22
N SER A 371 -18.29 -7.05 -0.10
CA SER A 371 -19.19 -6.13 -0.80
C SER A 371 -20.64 -6.32 -0.37
N ARG A 372 -21.13 -7.57 -0.34
CA ARG A 372 -22.44 -7.94 0.21
C ARG A 372 -22.64 -7.45 1.63
N GLN A 373 -21.66 -7.67 2.51
CA GLN A 373 -21.72 -7.23 3.90
C GLN A 373 -21.83 -5.70 4.01
N LEU A 374 -21.04 -4.96 3.25
CA LEU A 374 -21.07 -3.49 3.25
C LEU A 374 -22.40 -2.96 2.71
N LEU A 375 -22.91 -3.52 1.61
CA LEU A 375 -24.21 -3.14 1.05
C LEU A 375 -25.37 -3.44 2.01
N ARG A 376 -25.30 -4.53 2.78
CA ARG A 376 -26.30 -4.83 3.83
C ARG A 376 -26.32 -3.75 4.93
N HIS A 377 -25.19 -3.07 5.14
CA HIS A 377 -25.02 -2.01 6.12
C HIS A 377 -24.68 -0.67 5.43
N LEU A 378 -25.31 -0.39 4.28
CA LEU A 378 -24.92 0.72 3.41
C LEU A 378 -25.00 2.07 4.13
N THR A 379 -26.05 2.35 4.89
CA THR A 379 -26.19 3.64 5.60
C THR A 379 -25.06 3.86 6.60
N HIS A 380 -24.69 2.82 7.36
CA HIS A 380 -23.56 2.87 8.30
C HIS A 380 -22.24 3.10 7.55
N THR A 381 -22.02 2.32 6.49
CA THR A 381 -20.81 2.42 5.65
C THR A 381 -20.68 3.81 5.03
N ALA A 382 -21.79 4.37 4.52
CA ALA A 382 -21.84 5.70 3.93
C ALA A 382 -21.52 6.80 4.96
N ALA A 383 -22.02 6.69 6.18
CA ALA A 383 -21.76 7.65 7.24
C ALA A 383 -20.27 7.67 7.63
N VAL A 384 -19.66 6.49 7.76
CA VAL A 384 -18.20 6.35 7.99
C VAL A 384 -17.41 6.95 6.83
N HIS A 385 -17.79 6.70 5.58
CA HIS A 385 -17.13 7.29 4.41
C HIS A 385 -17.22 8.81 4.40
N GLY A 386 -18.42 9.36 4.64
CA GLY A 386 -18.66 10.80 4.69
C GLY A 386 -17.84 11.47 5.79
N PHE A 387 -17.80 10.88 6.98
CA PHE A 387 -16.95 11.35 8.09
C PHE A 387 -15.47 11.40 7.71
N VAL A 388 -14.94 10.31 7.14
CA VAL A 388 -13.52 10.24 6.76
C VAL A 388 -13.21 11.24 5.64
N ALA A 389 -14.09 11.38 4.65
CA ALA A 389 -13.92 12.37 3.58
C ALA A 389 -13.97 13.81 4.12
N ALA A 390 -14.88 14.12 5.03
CA ALA A 390 -14.96 15.42 5.70
C ALA A 390 -13.71 15.70 6.55
N LEU A 391 -13.22 14.69 7.29
CA LEU A 391 -11.98 14.77 8.06
C LEU A 391 -10.79 15.10 7.16
N MET A 392 -10.65 14.40 6.02
CA MET A 392 -9.57 14.66 5.05
C MET A 392 -9.63 16.08 4.47
N ARG A 393 -10.82 16.63 4.24
CA ARG A 393 -11.00 18.02 3.80
C ARG A 393 -10.59 19.01 4.87
N GLN A 394 -11.12 18.87 6.08
CA GLN A 394 -10.83 19.77 7.20
C GLN A 394 -9.36 19.72 7.63
N ALA A 395 -8.77 18.52 7.65
CA ALA A 395 -7.36 18.32 7.96
C ALA A 395 -6.48 19.15 7.01
N ARG A 396 -6.67 19.02 5.70
CA ARG A 396 -5.92 19.80 4.70
C ARG A 396 -6.16 21.31 4.84
N ALA A 397 -7.41 21.73 5.01
CA ALA A 397 -7.76 23.14 5.18
C ALA A 397 -7.10 23.77 6.43
N ARG A 398 -6.84 22.96 7.46
CA ARG A 398 -6.22 23.39 8.73
C ARG A 398 -4.73 23.03 8.83
N GLY A 399 -4.08 22.65 7.73
CA GLY A 399 -2.64 22.35 7.70
C GLY A 399 -2.23 21.07 8.42
N TRP A 400 -3.13 20.10 8.58
CA TRP A 400 -2.83 18.78 9.10
C TRP A 400 -2.32 17.86 8.00
N ASP A 401 -1.29 17.08 8.32
CA ASP A 401 -0.89 15.92 7.55
C ASP A 401 -1.73 14.72 7.97
N VAL A 402 -2.46 14.12 7.02
CA VAL A 402 -3.17 12.86 7.25
C VAL A 402 -2.27 11.72 6.82
N ALA A 403 -1.42 11.29 7.75
CA ALA A 403 -0.40 10.29 7.47
C ALA A 403 -0.97 8.90 7.16
N GLN A 404 -2.15 8.57 7.72
CA GLN A 404 -2.81 7.28 7.47
C GLN A 404 -4.32 7.37 7.74
N VAL A 405 -5.10 6.69 6.92
CA VAL A 405 -6.54 6.45 7.10
C VAL A 405 -6.83 5.02 6.60
N ASP A 406 -7.32 4.19 7.50
CA ASP A 406 -7.55 2.77 7.28
C ASP A 406 -9.06 2.42 7.35
N PRO A 407 -9.58 1.64 6.40
CA PRO A 407 -10.92 1.06 6.46
C PRO A 407 -11.05 -0.03 7.54
N PRO A 408 -12.27 -0.47 7.89
CA PRO A 408 -12.49 -1.38 9.03
C PRO A 408 -11.63 -2.66 8.98
N HIS A 409 -11.47 -3.22 7.78
CA HIS A 409 -10.73 -4.46 7.56
C HIS A 409 -9.21 -4.33 7.75
N ARG A 410 -8.67 -3.09 7.73
CA ARG A 410 -7.26 -2.78 8.05
C ARG A 410 -7.11 -2.21 9.46
N ALA A 411 -8.13 -1.51 9.94
CA ALA A 411 -8.17 -0.87 11.25
C ALA A 411 -8.26 -1.88 12.42
N SER A 412 -8.73 -3.11 12.17
CA SER A 412 -8.80 -4.18 13.18
C SER A 412 -7.44 -4.50 13.83
N ARG A 413 -7.42 -4.73 15.15
CA ARG A 413 -6.23 -5.16 15.93
C ARG A 413 -6.54 -6.44 16.69
N TYR A 414 -5.55 -7.33 16.79
CA TYR A 414 -5.65 -8.60 17.51
C TYR A 414 -4.61 -8.60 18.62
N PHE A 415 -5.00 -9.03 19.81
CA PHE A 415 -4.14 -8.99 20.99
C PHE A 415 -4.49 -10.11 21.97
N ARG A 416 -3.52 -10.54 22.77
CA ARG A 416 -3.75 -11.46 23.88
C ARG A 416 -4.12 -10.68 25.14
N HIS A 417 -5.08 -11.17 25.90
CA HIS A 417 -5.49 -10.64 27.19
C HIS A 417 -5.99 -11.79 28.05
N GLY A 418 -5.32 -12.07 29.18
CA GLY A 418 -5.42 -13.37 29.84
C GLY A 418 -4.99 -14.50 28.91
N GLU A 419 -5.72 -15.61 28.92
CA GLU A 419 -5.45 -16.79 28.07
C GLU A 419 -6.04 -16.66 26.65
N GLY A 420 -6.89 -15.65 26.42
CA GLY A 420 -7.64 -15.48 25.18
C GLY A 420 -6.97 -14.60 24.12
N LEU A 421 -7.27 -14.88 22.85
CA LEU A 421 -7.03 -13.96 21.74
C LEU A 421 -8.28 -13.11 21.52
N HIS A 422 -8.12 -11.79 21.66
CA HIS A 422 -9.18 -10.81 21.47
C HIS A 422 -8.89 -9.89 20.28
N SER A 423 -9.89 -9.09 19.89
CA SER A 423 -9.73 -8.08 18.85
C SER A 423 -10.56 -6.83 19.11
N VAL A 424 -10.02 -5.66 18.75
CA VAL A 424 -10.80 -4.45 18.50
C VAL A 424 -11.04 -4.33 16.99
N ARG A 425 -12.25 -3.95 16.61
CA ARG A 425 -12.71 -3.87 15.21
C ARG A 425 -13.38 -2.53 14.95
N PRO A 426 -12.61 -1.44 14.98
CA PRO A 426 -13.12 -0.12 14.67
C PRO A 426 -13.65 -0.04 13.23
N ASP A 427 -14.57 0.89 13.01
CA ASP A 427 -15.08 1.24 11.69
C ASP A 427 -14.02 1.99 10.85
N ALA A 428 -13.13 2.73 11.49
CA ALA A 428 -11.94 3.26 10.83
C ALA A 428 -10.78 3.45 11.81
N PHE A 429 -9.57 3.58 11.28
CA PHE A 429 -8.43 4.07 12.03
C PHE A 429 -7.81 5.23 11.27
N GLY A 430 -7.37 6.27 11.97
CA GLY A 430 -6.63 7.37 11.36
C GLY A 430 -5.41 7.77 12.17
N LEU A 431 -4.45 8.39 11.49
CA LEU A 431 -3.26 9.00 12.08
C LEU A 431 -3.10 10.40 11.50
N LEU A 432 -3.41 11.40 12.34
CA LEU A 432 -3.19 12.79 12.00
C LEU A 432 -1.83 13.26 12.52
N ARG A 433 -1.23 14.22 11.84
CA ARG A 433 0.01 14.87 12.24
C ARG A 433 -0.11 16.38 12.10
N ARG A 434 0.40 17.08 13.11
CA ARG A 434 0.59 18.53 13.09
C ARG A 434 1.78 18.85 13.96
N GLU A 435 2.69 19.70 13.46
CA GLU A 435 3.89 20.11 14.19
C GLU A 435 4.70 18.90 14.71
N GLY A 436 4.84 17.87 13.86
CA GLY A 436 5.55 16.62 14.19
C GLY A 436 4.84 15.68 15.17
N ARG A 437 3.74 16.09 15.79
CA ARG A 437 3.01 15.28 16.78
C ARG A 437 1.99 14.36 16.12
N ALA A 438 2.11 13.07 16.39
CA ALA A 438 1.20 12.03 15.93
C ALA A 438 -0.05 11.95 16.82
N ARG A 439 -1.24 11.93 16.20
CA ARG A 439 -2.53 11.75 16.87
C ARG A 439 -3.30 10.61 16.21
N PRO A 440 -3.06 9.35 16.63
CA PRO A 440 -3.85 8.22 16.16
C PRO A 440 -5.23 8.21 16.78
N PHE A 441 -6.21 7.68 16.06
CA PHE A 441 -7.55 7.47 16.58
C PHE A 441 -8.21 6.25 15.96
N PHE A 442 -9.08 5.61 16.72
CA PHE A 442 -10.08 4.67 16.26
C PHE A 442 -11.41 5.39 16.10
N LEU A 443 -12.17 5.07 15.07
CA LEU A 443 -13.53 5.54 14.87
C LEU A 443 -14.49 4.38 15.06
N GLU A 444 -15.52 4.60 15.86
CA GLU A 444 -16.70 3.76 15.98
C GLU A 444 -17.92 4.59 15.63
N TRP A 445 -18.67 4.15 14.63
CA TRP A 445 -19.97 4.71 14.31
C TRP A 445 -21.02 3.80 14.94
N GLU A 446 -21.94 4.33 15.74
CA GLU A 446 -22.87 3.51 16.50
C GLU A 446 -24.30 4.05 16.40
N ARG A 447 -25.14 3.33 15.68
CA ARG A 447 -26.55 3.70 15.44
C ARG A 447 -27.55 2.87 16.22
N ARG A 448 -27.11 1.80 16.90
CA ARG A 448 -27.99 0.78 17.50
C ARG A 448 -27.81 0.64 19.00
N ALA A 449 -26.67 1.05 19.57
CA ALA A 449 -26.44 0.97 21.00
C ALA A 449 -27.24 2.04 21.76
N VAL A 450 -28.51 1.74 22.03
CA VAL A 450 -29.41 2.61 22.81
C VAL A 450 -29.55 2.20 24.27
N ARG A 451 -29.15 0.96 24.62
CA ARG A 451 -29.28 0.40 25.97
C ARG A 451 -27.93 0.42 26.70
N PRO A 452 -27.89 0.68 28.02
CA PRO A 452 -26.63 0.68 28.79
C PRO A 452 -25.78 -0.58 28.60
N ARG A 453 -26.40 -1.76 28.60
CA ARG A 453 -25.70 -3.04 28.38
C ARG A 453 -25.02 -3.10 27.01
N THR A 454 -25.71 -2.69 25.94
CA THR A 454 -25.12 -2.74 24.59
C THR A 454 -24.03 -1.69 24.40
N MET A 455 -24.12 -0.55 25.07
CA MET A 455 -23.05 0.45 25.13
C MET A 455 -21.81 -0.09 25.86
N ALA A 456 -22.00 -0.75 27.01
CA ALA A 456 -20.92 -1.41 27.75
C ALA A 456 -20.26 -2.52 26.92
N ASP A 457 -21.06 -3.36 26.26
CA ASP A 457 -20.57 -4.41 25.36
C ASP A 457 -19.71 -3.84 24.21
N ARG A 458 -20.08 -2.65 23.69
CA ARG A 458 -19.32 -1.95 22.65
C ARG A 458 -17.97 -1.43 23.16
N LEU A 459 -17.92 -0.96 24.41
CA LEU A 459 -16.70 -0.46 25.04
C LEU A 459 -15.76 -1.58 25.54
N GLY A 460 -16.31 -2.73 25.93
CA GLY A 460 -15.57 -3.85 26.51
C GLY A 460 -14.30 -4.29 25.77
N PRO A 461 -14.30 -4.45 24.43
CA PRO A 461 -13.09 -4.75 23.66
C PRO A 461 -11.98 -3.71 23.82
N TYR A 462 -12.33 -2.42 23.92
CA TYR A 462 -11.36 -1.35 24.14
C TYR A 462 -10.81 -1.39 25.56
N LEU A 463 -11.64 -1.58 26.58
CA LEU A 463 -11.16 -1.72 27.97
C LEU A 463 -10.12 -2.84 28.08
N ARG A 464 -10.36 -4.00 27.45
CA ARG A 464 -9.36 -5.08 27.37
C ARG A 464 -8.11 -4.73 26.54
N TYR A 465 -8.25 -3.91 25.51
CA TYR A 465 -7.10 -3.51 24.69
C TYR A 465 -6.21 -2.52 25.44
N TYR A 466 -6.82 -1.52 26.09
CA TYR A 466 -6.14 -0.48 26.87
C TYR A 466 -5.62 -0.95 28.23
N SER A 467 -6.06 -2.11 28.74
CA SER A 467 -5.43 -2.76 29.89
C SER A 467 -4.07 -3.41 29.57
N THR A 468 -3.64 -3.39 28.30
CA THR A 468 -2.35 -3.95 27.86
C THR A 468 -1.40 -2.86 27.33
N SER A 469 -0.15 -3.20 27.05
CA SER A 469 0.80 -2.31 26.33
C SER A 469 0.47 -2.10 24.86
N ARG A 470 -0.45 -2.91 24.29
CA ARG A 470 -0.68 -3.00 22.85
C ARG A 470 -1.06 -1.71 22.15
N PRO A 471 -1.86 -0.79 22.71
CA PRO A 471 -2.14 0.47 22.06
C PRO A 471 -0.86 1.24 21.72
N ILE A 472 0.13 1.26 22.61
CA ILE A 472 1.41 1.92 22.37
C ILE A 472 2.26 1.08 21.41
N ASP A 473 2.34 -0.25 21.60
CA ASP A 473 3.16 -1.10 20.73
C ASP A 473 2.68 -1.09 19.26
N ASP A 474 1.37 -1.04 19.03
CA ASP A 474 0.78 -1.02 17.70
C ASP A 474 0.85 0.38 17.06
N HIS A 475 0.76 1.46 17.85
CA HIS A 475 0.53 2.82 17.33
C HIS A 475 1.67 3.82 17.61
N GLY A 476 2.59 3.51 18.52
CA GLY A 476 3.66 4.39 19.02
C GLY A 476 3.18 5.35 20.11
N VAL A 477 1.90 5.71 20.09
CA VAL A 477 1.19 6.47 21.13
C VAL A 477 -0.22 5.90 21.27
N ARG A 478 -0.86 6.09 22.43
CA ARG A 478 -2.23 5.60 22.67
C ARG A 478 -3.20 6.29 21.70
N PRO A 479 -3.94 5.55 20.86
CA PRO A 479 -4.97 6.15 20.01
C PRO A 479 -6.10 6.75 20.85
N ASN A 480 -6.76 7.80 20.37
CA ASN A 480 -8.07 8.17 20.90
C ASN A 480 -9.12 7.17 20.38
N VAL A 481 -10.22 6.97 21.11
CA VAL A 481 -11.40 6.27 20.61
C VAL A 481 -12.48 7.30 20.36
N LEU A 482 -12.85 7.52 19.11
CA LEU A 482 -13.91 8.41 18.68
C LEU A 482 -15.18 7.58 18.50
N VAL A 483 -16.24 7.94 19.20
CA VAL A 483 -17.54 7.28 19.09
C VAL A 483 -18.54 8.30 18.57
N VAL A 484 -19.15 8.01 17.43
CA VAL A 484 -20.22 8.83 16.85
C VAL A 484 -21.54 8.12 17.02
N LEU A 485 -22.48 8.77 17.70
CA LEU A 485 -23.81 8.26 18.00
C LEU A 485 -24.87 8.99 17.16
N HIS A 486 -26.08 8.46 17.13
CA HIS A 486 -27.14 9.05 16.31
C HIS A 486 -27.61 10.43 16.84
N ASP A 487 -27.73 10.58 18.16
CA ASP A 487 -28.31 11.75 18.82
C ASP A 487 -27.61 12.10 20.14
N ASP A 488 -27.85 13.33 20.64
CA ASP A 488 -27.29 13.88 21.88
C ASP A 488 -27.68 13.06 23.13
N LEU A 489 -28.91 12.55 23.19
CA LEU A 489 -29.35 11.74 24.32
C LEU A 489 -28.54 10.44 24.44
N SER A 490 -28.27 9.80 23.31
CA SER A 490 -27.44 8.59 23.21
C SER A 490 -25.99 8.90 23.58
N GLU A 491 -25.45 10.05 23.14
CA GLU A 491 -24.14 10.55 23.55
C GLU A 491 -24.01 10.69 25.07
N SER A 492 -24.92 11.45 25.67
CA SER A 492 -24.93 11.70 27.10
C SER A 492 -25.04 10.40 27.92
N ARG A 493 -25.86 9.44 27.45
CA ARG A 493 -25.96 8.10 28.05
C ARG A 493 -24.69 7.28 27.89
N PHE A 494 -24.08 7.29 26.71
CA PHE A 494 -22.85 6.55 26.44
C PHE A 494 -21.70 7.03 27.32
N LEU A 495 -21.54 8.36 27.48
CA LEU A 495 -20.53 8.93 28.38
C LEU A 495 -20.70 8.48 29.83
N ARG A 496 -21.94 8.41 30.32
CA ARG A 496 -22.23 7.92 31.68
C ARG A 496 -21.86 6.44 31.83
N VAL A 497 -22.28 5.59 30.90
CA VAL A 497 -21.95 4.17 30.89
C VAL A 497 -20.44 3.97 30.80
N ALA A 498 -19.77 4.72 29.92
CA ALA A 498 -18.33 4.63 29.75
C ALA A 498 -17.58 5.00 31.02
N ARG A 499 -18.00 6.06 31.74
CA ARG A 499 -17.42 6.43 33.03
C ARG A 499 -17.57 5.30 34.05
N THR A 500 -18.78 4.77 34.23
CA THR A 500 -19.03 3.66 35.16
C THR A 500 -18.20 2.42 34.81
N GLU A 501 -18.07 2.07 33.53
CA GLU A 501 -17.28 0.92 33.10
C GLU A 501 -15.76 1.12 33.26
N MET A 502 -15.26 2.34 33.04
CA MET A 502 -13.86 2.68 33.30
C MET A 502 -13.53 2.65 34.80
N GLU A 503 -14.43 3.18 35.65
CA GLU A 503 -14.31 3.11 37.12
C GLU A 503 -14.33 1.65 37.59
N ARG A 504 -15.29 0.85 37.11
CA ARG A 504 -15.44 -0.57 37.47
C ARG A 504 -14.23 -1.42 37.10
N THR A 505 -13.56 -1.11 36.00
CA THR A 505 -12.41 -1.88 35.50
C THR A 505 -11.06 -1.31 35.90
N GLY A 506 -11.02 -0.06 36.39
CA GLY A 506 -9.78 0.67 36.63
C GLY A 506 -9.00 1.02 35.35
N VAL A 507 -9.61 0.87 34.17
CA VAL A 507 -8.94 1.11 32.87
C VAL A 507 -9.46 2.39 32.25
N GLN A 508 -8.55 3.34 32.01
CA GLN A 508 -8.86 4.58 31.32
C GLN A 508 -8.71 4.43 29.81
N VAL A 509 -9.77 4.73 29.06
CA VAL A 509 -9.74 4.81 27.59
C VAL A 509 -9.83 6.28 27.19
N PRO A 510 -8.94 6.81 26.32
CA PRO A 510 -9.00 8.18 25.82
C PRO A 510 -10.18 8.32 24.85
N LEU A 511 -11.38 8.47 25.41
CA LEU A 511 -12.65 8.41 24.70
C LEU A 511 -13.17 9.82 24.39
N CYS A 512 -13.50 10.05 23.13
CA CYS A 512 -14.23 11.21 22.65
C CYS A 512 -15.55 10.73 22.04
N VAL A 513 -16.66 11.35 22.41
CA VAL A 513 -17.99 10.98 21.93
C VAL A 513 -18.61 12.21 21.27
N SER A 514 -19.30 12.01 20.15
CA SER A 514 -20.09 13.04 19.46
C SER A 514 -21.36 12.38 18.93
N TYR A 515 -22.27 13.16 18.35
CA TYR A 515 -23.39 12.67 17.57
C TYR A 515 -23.42 13.23 16.14
N GLU A 516 -24.24 12.63 15.26
CA GLU A 516 -24.28 12.92 13.81
C GLU A 516 -24.50 14.42 13.52
N ALA A 517 -25.58 15.02 14.04
CA ALA A 517 -25.92 16.41 13.75
C ALA A 517 -24.83 17.43 14.22
N ALA A 518 -24.23 17.25 15.39
CA ALA A 518 -23.13 18.12 15.84
C ALA A 518 -21.89 18.04 14.93
N LEU A 519 -21.60 16.84 14.38
CA LEU A 519 -20.51 16.68 13.41
C LEU A 519 -20.86 17.23 12.03
N GLU A 520 -22.12 17.29 11.65
CA GLU A 520 -22.54 17.95 10.42
C GLU A 520 -22.33 19.47 10.53
N ASP A 521 -22.65 20.06 11.69
CA ASP A 521 -22.51 21.49 11.94
C ASP A 521 -21.05 21.93 12.11
N GLU A 522 -20.27 21.21 12.94
CA GLU A 522 -18.91 21.64 13.30
C GLU A 522 -17.80 20.88 12.57
N GLY A 523 -18.13 19.71 12.03
CA GLY A 523 -17.21 18.80 11.35
C GLY A 523 -16.29 17.97 12.27
N PRO A 524 -15.56 17.00 11.69
CA PRO A 524 -14.74 16.04 12.46
C PRO A 524 -13.61 16.63 13.30
N LEU A 525 -13.10 17.82 12.96
CA LEU A 525 -12.09 18.55 13.73
C LEU A 525 -12.71 19.71 14.53
N GLY A 526 -14.03 19.78 14.63
CA GLY A 526 -14.78 20.79 15.40
C GLY A 526 -14.70 20.59 16.92
N ARG A 527 -15.52 21.34 17.65
CA ARG A 527 -15.69 21.27 19.11
C ARG A 527 -16.83 20.31 19.53
N ALA A 528 -17.50 19.67 18.57
CA ALA A 528 -18.62 18.72 18.76
C ALA A 528 -18.31 17.51 19.67
N TRP A 529 -17.06 17.28 20.03
CA TRP A 529 -16.63 16.11 20.79
C TRP A 529 -16.61 16.37 22.30
N ARG A 530 -17.20 15.44 23.06
CA ARG A 530 -17.22 15.41 24.53
C ARG A 530 -16.37 14.26 25.09
N THR A 531 -15.86 14.42 26.31
CA THR A 531 -14.97 13.44 26.98
C THR A 531 -15.55 12.96 28.31
N THR A 532 -15.01 11.86 28.85
CA THR A 532 -15.47 11.29 30.13
C THR A 532 -14.95 12.03 31.37
N GLY A 533 -13.83 12.76 31.26
CA GLY A 533 -13.21 13.54 32.35
C GLY A 533 -13.18 15.06 32.11
N GLU A 534 -12.98 15.83 33.19
CA GLU A 534 -12.91 17.30 33.22
C GLU A 534 -11.62 17.89 32.60
N GLY A 535 -10.67 17.03 32.21
CA GLY A 535 -9.46 17.43 31.51
C GLY A 535 -9.76 17.88 30.08
N ALA A 536 -9.56 19.18 29.81
CA ALA A 536 -9.86 19.85 28.56
C ALA A 536 -9.44 19.05 27.31
N PHE A 537 -10.39 18.94 26.38
CA PHE A 537 -10.29 18.46 25.00
C PHE A 537 -9.10 19.04 24.19
N ALA A 538 -8.48 20.12 24.68
CA ALA A 538 -7.38 20.87 24.06
C ALA A 538 -6.18 20.00 23.62
N THR A 539 -5.96 18.81 24.22
CA THR A 539 -4.83 17.94 23.90
C THR A 539 -5.16 16.75 22.97
N ALA A 540 -6.42 16.33 22.79
CA ALA A 540 -6.76 15.05 22.14
C ALA A 540 -6.93 15.13 20.60
N LEU A 541 -7.75 16.02 20.09
CA LEU A 541 -7.88 16.43 18.68
C LEU A 541 -8.13 17.92 18.74
N PRO A 542 -7.23 18.79 18.26
CA PRO A 542 -7.18 20.10 18.87
C PRO A 542 -8.38 20.92 18.44
N GLY A 543 -8.96 21.58 19.44
CA GLY A 543 -9.71 22.80 19.21
C GLY A 543 -8.85 23.81 18.42
N PRO A 544 -9.49 24.85 17.86
CA PRO A 544 -8.79 25.88 17.10
C PRO A 544 -7.57 26.41 17.87
N PRO A 545 -6.46 26.74 17.18
CA PRO A 545 -5.36 27.43 17.83
C PRO A 545 -5.94 28.65 18.52
N PHE A 546 -5.45 28.92 19.73
CA PHE A 546 -5.74 30.12 20.52
C PHE A 546 -6.20 31.27 19.64
N ALA A 547 -7.37 31.83 19.92
CA ALA A 547 -7.57 33.23 19.60
C ALA A 547 -6.32 33.92 20.17
N THR A 548 -5.44 34.38 19.28
CA THR A 548 -4.42 35.33 19.68
C THR A 548 -5.20 36.39 20.41
N HIS A 549 -4.98 36.53 21.72
CA HIS A 549 -5.30 37.76 22.40
C HIS A 549 -4.55 38.82 21.60
N GLU A 550 -5.25 39.44 20.63
CA GLU A 550 -4.86 40.73 20.12
C GLU A 550 -4.81 41.60 21.36
N GLY A 551 -3.57 41.87 21.76
CA GLY A 551 -3.27 42.63 22.95
C GLY A 551 -4.06 43.92 22.90
N ALA A 552 -4.71 44.19 24.02
CA ALA A 552 -4.90 45.55 24.49
C ALA A 552 -3.62 46.35 24.18
N LYS A 553 -3.79 47.41 23.39
CA LYS A 553 -2.79 48.46 23.30
C LYS A 553 -2.59 49.04 24.71
N PRO A 554 -1.36 49.32 25.15
CA PRO A 554 -1.14 50.22 26.26
C PRO A 554 -1.72 51.61 25.96
#